data_AF-A0A917KD57-F1
#
_entry.id   AF-A0A917KD57-F1
#
_cell.length_a   1.000
_cell.length_b   1.000
_cell.length_c   1.000
_cell.angle_alpha   90.00
_cell.angle_beta   90.00
_cell.angle_gamma   90.00
#
_symmetry.space_group_name_H-M   'P 1'
#
loop_
_entity.id
_entity.type
_entity.pdbx_description
1 polymer ?
#
loop_
_entity_poly.entity_id
_entity_poly.type
_entity_poly.pdbx_seq_one_letter_code
_entity_poly.pdbx_strand_id
1 'polypeptide(L)' 'MVKDDDTAYLEYELSDGRRAILRFAHIDHRDGCHISLDLYKAYLGPVDEVVLQRVLAKFRGELVQFSS' A
#
# COMPACT_ATOMS: atom_id res chain seq x y z
N MET A 1 -11.71 13.13 22.05
CA MET A 1 -12.28 13.04 20.68
C MET A 1 -11.11 13.03 19.72
N VAL A 2 -10.68 11.85 19.27
CA VAL A 2 -9.67 11.75 18.21
C VAL A 2 -10.38 12.12 16.91
N LYS A 3 -9.83 13.09 16.16
CA LYS A 3 -10.35 13.47 14.85
C LYS A 3 -10.10 12.29 13.90
N ASP A 4 -11.16 11.55 13.60
CA ASP A 4 -11.18 10.37 12.73
C ASP A 4 -11.27 10.78 11.25
N ASP A 5 -10.36 11.64 10.77
CA ASP A 5 -10.36 12.13 9.38
C ASP A 5 -8.95 12.25 8.76
N ASP A 6 -7.93 11.64 9.36
CA ASP A 6 -6.60 11.69 8.76
C ASP A 6 -6.46 10.57 7.73
N THR A 7 -6.93 10.86 6.51
CA THR A 7 -6.68 10.03 5.33
C THR A 7 -5.16 9.77 5.26
N ALA A 8 -4.78 8.50 5.37
CA ALA A 8 -3.37 8.10 5.35
C ALA A 8 -2.94 7.74 3.92
N TYR A 9 -1.74 8.16 3.54
CA TYR A 9 -1.15 7.84 2.24
C TYR A 9 0.12 6.99 2.38
N LEU A 10 0.40 6.18 1.37
CA LEU A 10 1.62 5.38 1.24
C LEU A 10 2.14 5.47 -0.20
N GLU A 11 3.40 5.87 -0.35
CA GLU A 11 4.14 5.69 -1.61
C GLU A 11 4.89 4.36 -1.54
N TYR A 12 4.72 3.50 -2.55
CA TYR A 12 5.37 2.20 -2.61
C TYR A 12 5.99 1.95 -3.98
N GLU A 13 7.27 1.56 -4.02
CA GLU A 13 7.98 1.23 -5.25
C GLU A 13 7.76 -0.25 -5.64
N LEU A 14 7.19 -0.46 -6.82
CA LEU A 14 7.01 -1.78 -7.42
C LEU A 14 8.33 -2.31 -7.97
N SER A 15 8.39 -3.62 -8.21
CA SER A 15 9.58 -4.28 -8.76
C SER A 15 9.98 -3.81 -10.15
N ASP A 16 9.07 -3.20 -10.91
CA ASP A 16 9.35 -2.62 -12.23
C ASP A 16 9.87 -1.16 -12.16
N GLY A 17 9.99 -0.59 -10.95
CA GLY A 17 10.49 0.77 -10.70
C GLY A 17 9.40 1.84 -10.65
N ARG A 18 8.17 1.55 -11.11
CA ARG A 18 7.01 2.45 -10.90
C ARG A 18 6.72 2.62 -9.41
N ARG A 19 6.32 3.83 -9.02
CA ARG A 19 5.84 4.11 -7.66
C ARG A 19 4.34 4.23 -7.64
N ALA A 20 3.68 3.57 -6.70
CA ALA A 20 2.24 3.65 -6.48
C ALA A 20 1.95 4.57 -5.30
N ILE A 21 1.01 5.51 -5.47
CA ILE A 21 0.44 6.28 -4.37
C ILE A 21 -0.88 5.62 -3.95
N LEU A 22 -0.94 5.23 -2.69
CA LEU A 22 -2.04 4.49 -2.09
C LEU A 22 -2.70 5.35 -1.03
N ARG A 23 -4.02 5.23 -0.91
CA ARG A 23 -4.85 5.95 0.06
C ARG A 23 -5.56 4.98 0.98
N PHE A 24 -5.66 5.34 2.25
CA PHE A 24 -6.36 4.57 3.27
C PHE A 24 -7.21 5.50 4.14
N ALA A 25 -8.37 5.02 4.55
CA ALA A 25 -9.25 5.73 5.48
C ALA A 25 -8.66 5.80 6.91
N HIS A 26 -7.79 4.84 7.28
CA HIS A 26 -7.20 4.75 8.62
C HIS A 26 -5.72 4.41 8.55
N ILE A 27 -4.94 4.95 9.48
CA ILE A 27 -3.49 4.71 9.57
C ILE A 27 -3.14 3.24 9.82
N ASP A 28 -3.93 2.52 10.62
CA ASP A 28 -3.70 1.09 10.90
C ASP A 28 -3.76 0.24 9.64
N HIS A 29 -4.65 0.60 8.70
CA HIS A 29 -4.73 -0.08 7.40
C HIS A 29 -3.53 0.25 6.52
N ARG A 30 -3.07 1.50 6.52
CA ARG A 30 -1.87 1.91 5.79
C ARG A 30 -0.63 1.16 6.30
N ASP A 31 -0.44 1.11 7.61
CA ASP A 31 0.71 0.44 8.23
C ASP A 31 0.67 -1.07 8.02
N GLY A 32 -0.50 -1.68 8.21
CA GLY A 32 -0.69 -3.10 7.91
C GLY A 32 -0.41 -3.44 6.44
N CYS A 33 -0.83 -2.58 5.52
CA CYS A 33 -0.54 -2.74 4.10
C CYS A 33 0.97 -2.66 3.82
N HIS A 34 1.65 -1.62 4.34
CA HIS A 34 3.08 -1.43 4.16
C HIS A 34 3.89 -2.63 4.67
N ILE A 35 3.63 -3.05 5.91
CA ILE A 35 4.30 -4.19 6.53
C ILE A 35 4.07 -5.47 5.71
N SER A 36 2.84 -5.68 5.23
CA SER A 36 2.51 -6.88 4.43
C SER A 36 3.22 -6.91 3.09
N LEU A 37 3.37 -5.76 2.42
CA LEU A 37 4.11 -5.65 1.17
C LEU A 37 5.61 -5.94 1.39
N ASP A 38 6.20 -5.40 2.45
CA ASP A 38 7.61 -5.65 2.78
C ASP A 38 7.87 -7.10 3.16
N LEU A 39 6.98 -7.72 3.93
CA LEU A 39 7.06 -9.15 4.24
C LEU A 39 6.93 -9.99 2.97
N TYR A 40 6.01 -9.64 2.08
CA TYR A 40 5.89 -10.33 0.78
C TYR A 40 7.20 -10.20 0.00
N LYS A 41 7.76 -8.99 -0.10
CA LYS A 41 9.01 -8.71 -0.80
C LYS A 41 10.18 -9.53 -0.24
N ALA A 42 10.27 -9.64 1.08
CA ALA A 42 11.34 -10.34 1.77
C ALA A 42 11.26 -11.87 1.61
N TYR A 43 10.05 -12.45 1.62
CA TYR A 43 9.89 -13.91 1.71
C TYR A 43 9.37 -14.59 0.45
N LEU A 44 8.61 -13.89 -0.40
CA LEU A 44 7.89 -14.47 -1.54
C LEU A 44 8.40 -13.94 -2.89
N GLY A 45 9.10 -12.81 -2.89
CA GLY A 45 9.73 -12.25 -4.09
C GLY A 45 9.14 -10.89 -4.49
N PRO A 46 9.39 -10.43 -5.72
CA PRO A 46 9.08 -9.06 -6.14
C PRO A 46 7.59 -8.72 -5.98
N VAL A 47 7.32 -7.47 -5.60
CA VAL A 47 5.97 -6.90 -5.54
C VAL A 47 5.70 -6.22 -6.88
N ASP A 48 4.92 -6.89 -7.72
CA ASP A 48 4.35 -6.32 -8.93
C ASP A 48 2.96 -5.72 -8.65
N GLU A 49 2.33 -5.16 -9.69
CA GLU A 49 1.00 -4.58 -9.59
C GLU A 49 -0.07 -5.58 -9.13
N VAL A 50 0.03 -6.85 -9.52
CA VAL A 50 -0.95 -7.89 -9.14
C VAL A 50 -0.85 -8.19 -7.65
N VAL A 51 0.37 -8.32 -7.13
CA VAL A 51 0.63 -8.50 -5.69
C VAL A 51 0.16 -7.28 -4.92
N LEU A 52 0.51 -6.07 -5.38
CA LEU A 52 0.09 -4.83 -4.77
C LEU A 52 -1.43 -4.77 -4.61
N GLN A 53 -2.19 -4.99 -5.70
CA GLN A 53 -3.65 -4.95 -5.70
C GLN A 53 -4.26 -5.97 -4.72
N ARG A 54 -3.68 -7.19 -4.64
CA ARG A 54 -4.14 -8.23 -3.71
C ARG A 54 -3.93 -7.83 -2.25
N VAL A 55 -2.79 -7.26 -1.91
CA VAL A 55 -2.51 -6.81 -0.54
C VAL A 55 -3.36 -5.58 -0.22
N LEU A 56 -3.42 -4.62 -1.14
CA LEU A 56 -4.20 -3.40 -1.00
C LEU A 56 -5.68 -3.68 -0.70
N ALA A 57 -6.29 -4.64 -1.40
CA ALA A 57 -7.66 -5.07 -1.16
C ALA A 57 -7.90 -5.61 0.26
N LYS A 58 -6.92 -6.29 0.87
CA LYS A 58 -7.03 -6.80 2.26
C LYS A 58 -7.11 -5.67 3.28
N PHE A 59 -6.43 -4.55 3.00
CA PHE A 59 -6.36 -3.39 3.88
C PHE A 59 -7.34 -2.29 3.48
N ARG A 60 -8.27 -2.55 2.56
CA ARG A 60 -9.26 -1.57 2.09
C ARG A 60 -8.61 -0.27 1.61
N GLY A 61 -7.42 -0.38 1.01
CA GLY A 61 -6.74 0.74 0.41
C GLY A 61 -7.20 0.97 -1.03
N GLU A 62 -6.93 2.17 -1.52
CA GLU A 62 -7.26 2.60 -2.88
C GLU A 62 -5.98 3.03 -3.59
N LEU A 63 -5.79 2.58 -4.83
CA LEU A 63 -4.72 3.09 -5.68
C LEU A 63 -5.15 4.46 -6.23
N VAL A 64 -4.40 5.50 -5.90
CA VAL A 64 -4.68 6.87 -6.35
C VAL A 64 -4.08 7.10 -7.73
N GLN A 65 -2.79 6.83 -7.87
CA GLN A 65 -2.04 7.02 -9.12
C GLN A 65 -0.72 6.24 -9.10
N PHE A 66 -0.14 6.06 -10.28
CA PHE A 66 1.27 5.73 -10.43
C PHE A 66 2.07 7.01 -10.68
N SER A 67 3.20 7.15 -9.99
CA SER A 67 4.23 8.14 -10.25
C SER A 67 5.30 7.50 -11.14
N SER A 68 5.69 8.20 -12.20
CA SER A 68 6.72 7.83 -13.18
C SER A 68 7.96 8.69 -13.01
#